data_AF-A0A942MFB2-F1
#
_entry.id   AF-A0A942MFB2-F1
#
_cell.length_a   1.000
_cell.length_b   1.000
_cell.length_c   1.000
_cell.angle_alpha   90.00
_cell.angle_beta   90.00
_cell.angle_gamma   90.00
#
_symmetry.space_group_name_H-M   'P 1'
#
loop_
_entity.id
_entity.type
_entity.pdbx_description
1 polymer ?
#
loop_
_entity_poly.entity_id
_entity_poly.type
_entity_poly.pdbx_seq_one_letter_code
_entity_poly.pdbx_strand_id
1 'polypeptide(L)'
;MKKIGITTTVPVEIIYAGGRIPVDLNNVFINAEQANKYVEVAELVGYPRNLCGWIKGLYGVARKMDDLEAIIAVTQGDCSNTHALMETLEIEGIRTIPFAFPYDADLDMLKLQIEKMMGYFQVGWEEVEETKRKLAAVRALVWELDRLTWEENVVSGFHNHLFQVSCSDFNGNPEEFGRQTALFIEEAKERTPFQEEVRLGYIGVPPILTNLYQYLEQIGARVVFNEVQRQFTMPFPETSLIEQYAAYTYPYNVFKKIVDIKEQVDLRNIDGLIHYTQSFCFRQIEDLIYRQKLDIPILSLEGDKPGELDARSKMRIDSFVEMLR
;
A
#
# COMPACT_ATOMS: atom_id res chain seq x y z
N MET A 1 15.43 13.05 -14.74
CA MET A 1 15.64 11.58 -14.71
C MET A 1 14.42 10.93 -15.33
N LYS A 2 14.58 9.75 -15.95
CA LYS A 2 13.44 9.00 -16.50
C LYS A 2 12.60 8.40 -15.36
N LYS A 3 11.28 8.32 -15.54
CA LYS A 3 10.36 7.74 -14.56
C LYS A 3 10.04 6.29 -14.89
N ILE A 4 9.91 5.48 -13.83
CA ILE A 4 9.47 4.09 -13.91
C ILE A 4 8.18 3.99 -13.10
N GLY A 5 7.08 3.72 -13.78
CA GLY A 5 5.81 3.46 -13.10
C GLY A 5 5.87 2.12 -12.37
N ILE A 6 5.21 2.00 -11.22
CA ILE A 6 5.04 0.73 -10.52
C ILE A 6 3.55 0.51 -10.22
N THR A 7 3.07 -0.72 -10.39
CA THR A 7 1.66 -1.07 -10.11
C THR A 7 1.40 -1.37 -8.63
N THR A 8 2.46 -1.60 -7.85
CA THR A 8 2.48 -1.83 -6.41
C THR A 8 3.95 -1.74 -5.94
N THR A 9 4.21 -1.86 -4.64
CA THR A 9 5.58 -1.89 -4.10
C THR A 9 6.41 -3.04 -4.68
N VAL A 10 7.55 -2.68 -5.26
CA VAL A 10 8.60 -3.59 -5.80
C VAL A 10 9.95 -3.22 -5.17
N PRO A 11 11.05 -3.94 -5.44
CA PRO A 11 12.42 -3.55 -5.09
C PRO A 11 12.89 -2.20 -5.68
N VAL A 12 12.34 -1.09 -5.17
CA VAL A 12 12.59 0.27 -5.66
C VAL A 12 14.03 0.73 -5.43
N GLU A 13 14.76 0.06 -4.53
CA GLU A 13 16.21 0.18 -4.39
C GLU A 13 16.93 0.04 -5.74
N ILE A 14 16.46 -0.89 -6.59
CA ILE A 14 17.05 -1.17 -7.90
C ILE A 14 16.77 -0.02 -8.88
N ILE A 15 15.57 0.57 -8.81
CA ILE A 15 15.16 1.69 -9.68
C ILE A 15 16.00 2.93 -9.35
N TYR A 16 16.14 3.23 -8.05
CA TYR A 16 16.96 4.35 -7.58
C TYR A 16 18.45 4.15 -7.84
N ALA A 17 18.99 2.94 -7.60
CA ALA A 17 20.38 2.60 -7.94
C ALA A 17 20.63 2.81 -9.44
N GLY A 18 19.64 2.49 -10.28
CA GLY A 18 19.69 2.73 -11.72
C GLY A 18 19.56 4.20 -12.12
N GLY A 19 19.44 5.15 -11.18
CA GLY A 19 19.28 6.57 -11.50
C GLY A 19 17.94 6.92 -12.16
N ARG A 20 16.89 6.13 -11.92
CA ARG A 20 15.51 6.41 -12.33
C ARG A 20 14.68 6.86 -11.13
N ILE A 21 13.53 7.45 -11.41
CA ILE A 21 12.56 7.86 -10.39
C ILE A 21 11.41 6.85 -10.41
N PRO A 22 11.20 6.04 -9.34
CA PRO A 22 9.99 5.25 -9.22
C PRO A 22 8.78 6.17 -9.03
N VAL A 23 7.64 5.78 -9.60
CA VAL A 23 6.37 6.46 -9.45
C VAL A 23 5.28 5.42 -9.22
N ASP A 24 4.72 5.39 -8.02
CA ASP A 24 3.58 4.54 -7.70
C ASP A 24 2.32 5.11 -8.36
N LEU A 25 1.86 4.39 -9.37
CA LEU A 25 0.71 4.80 -10.16
C LEU A 25 -0.59 4.78 -9.33
N ASN A 26 -0.65 4.02 -8.23
CA ASN A 26 -1.79 4.05 -7.30
C ASN A 26 -1.81 5.38 -6.54
N ASN A 27 -0.64 5.84 -6.07
CA ASN A 27 -0.51 7.12 -5.37
C ASN A 27 -0.87 8.28 -6.31
N VAL A 28 -0.42 8.24 -7.56
CA VAL A 28 -0.80 9.24 -8.58
C VAL A 28 -2.31 9.21 -8.85
N PHE A 29 -2.90 8.02 -8.97
CA PHE A 29 -4.32 7.85 -9.27
C PHE A 29 -5.21 8.39 -8.15
N ILE A 30 -5.02 7.95 -6.90
CA ILE A 30 -5.95 8.26 -5.81
C ILE A 30 -5.82 9.71 -5.32
N ASN A 31 -4.64 10.31 -5.45
CA ASN A 31 -4.41 11.71 -5.07
C ASN A 31 -4.79 12.71 -6.18
N ALA A 32 -5.21 12.25 -7.36
CA ALA A 32 -5.64 13.15 -8.40
C ALA A 32 -6.97 13.82 -8.05
N GLU A 33 -7.05 15.14 -8.25
CA GLU A 33 -8.28 15.93 -8.03
C GLU A 33 -9.51 15.34 -8.74
N GLN A 34 -9.28 14.69 -9.89
CA GLN A 34 -10.32 14.09 -10.71
C GLN A 34 -10.05 12.59 -10.92
N ALA A 35 -9.73 11.85 -9.85
CA ALA A 35 -9.46 10.41 -9.88
C ALA A 35 -10.50 9.61 -10.69
N ASN A 36 -11.80 9.93 -10.54
CA ASN A 36 -12.87 9.27 -11.31
C ASN A 36 -12.70 9.37 -12.83
N LYS A 37 -12.10 10.44 -13.36
CA LYS A 37 -11.85 10.57 -14.80
C LYS A 37 -10.89 9.50 -15.32
N TYR A 38 -9.92 9.05 -14.52
CA TYR A 38 -9.04 7.95 -14.94
C TYR A 38 -9.80 6.64 -15.05
N VAL A 39 -10.75 6.38 -14.14
CA VAL A 39 -11.64 5.22 -14.24
C VAL A 39 -12.51 5.31 -15.51
N GLU A 40 -13.09 6.48 -15.77
CA GLU A 40 -13.90 6.74 -16.97
C GLU A 40 -13.11 6.54 -18.27
N VAL A 41 -11.84 6.97 -18.32
CA VAL A 41 -10.96 6.76 -19.48
C VAL A 41 -10.83 5.27 -19.82
N ALA A 42 -10.65 4.40 -18.81
CA ALA A 42 -10.60 2.97 -19.03
C ALA A 42 -11.95 2.41 -19.50
N GLU A 43 -13.07 2.83 -18.88
CA GLU A 43 -14.41 2.39 -19.27
C GLU A 43 -14.76 2.81 -20.71
N LEU A 44 -14.33 4.00 -21.16
CA LEU A 44 -14.56 4.51 -22.52
C LEU A 44 -13.83 3.72 -23.61
N VAL A 45 -12.67 3.15 -23.30
CA VAL A 45 -11.94 2.27 -24.25
C VAL A 45 -12.41 0.81 -24.19
N GLY A 46 -13.39 0.50 -23.35
CA GLY A 46 -14.05 -0.80 -23.30
C GLY A 46 -13.73 -1.67 -22.09
N TYR A 47 -13.07 -1.15 -21.05
CA TYR A 47 -12.92 -1.92 -19.81
C TYR A 47 -14.29 -2.23 -19.20
N PRO A 48 -14.54 -3.47 -18.74
CA PRO A 48 -15.80 -3.81 -18.11
C PRO A 48 -16.07 -2.96 -16.86
N ARG A 49 -17.34 -2.59 -16.65
CA ARG A 49 -17.74 -1.86 -15.44
C ARG A 49 -17.43 -2.67 -14.18
N ASN A 50 -17.62 -3.99 -14.24
CA ASN A 50 -17.39 -4.95 -13.17
C ASN A 50 -15.91 -5.38 -13.05
N LEU A 51 -14.98 -4.46 -13.30
CA LEU A 51 -13.56 -4.63 -13.07
C LEU A 51 -13.11 -3.70 -11.93
N CYS A 52 -12.06 -4.11 -11.22
CA CYS A 52 -11.45 -3.35 -10.12
C CYS A 52 -11.17 -1.89 -10.50
N GLY A 53 -11.57 -0.95 -9.62
CA GLY A 53 -11.37 0.48 -9.81
C GLY A 53 -9.90 0.89 -9.92
N TRP A 54 -9.01 0.25 -9.15
CA TRP A 54 -7.57 0.48 -9.22
C TRP A 54 -7.00 0.15 -10.59
N ILE A 55 -7.35 -1.01 -11.18
CA ILE A 55 -6.85 -1.40 -12.52
C ILE A 55 -7.29 -0.40 -13.59
N LYS A 56 -8.54 0.08 -13.52
CA LYS A 56 -9.06 1.13 -14.40
C LYS A 56 -8.29 2.45 -14.20
N GLY A 57 -8.07 2.83 -12.94
CA GLY A 57 -7.30 4.02 -12.57
C GLY A 57 -5.86 4.01 -13.06
N LEU A 58 -5.15 2.90 -12.82
CA LEU A 58 -3.76 2.67 -13.26
C LEU A 58 -3.63 2.81 -14.78
N TYR A 59 -4.53 2.19 -15.54
CA TYR A 59 -4.58 2.36 -17.00
C TYR A 59 -4.75 3.83 -17.40
N GLY A 60 -5.71 4.52 -16.77
CA GLY A 60 -5.97 5.93 -17.04
C GLY A 60 -4.77 6.83 -16.75
N VAL A 61 -4.09 6.61 -15.62
CA VAL A 61 -2.88 7.36 -15.23
C VAL A 61 -1.75 7.09 -16.21
N ALA A 62 -1.47 5.82 -16.49
CA ALA A 62 -0.39 5.42 -17.39
C ALA A 62 -0.50 6.07 -18.77
N ARG A 63 -1.72 6.14 -19.35
CA ARG A 63 -1.96 6.82 -20.63
C ARG A 63 -1.77 8.33 -20.61
N LYS A 64 -1.80 8.97 -19.44
CA LYS A 64 -1.65 10.42 -19.31
C LYS A 64 -0.23 10.86 -18.98
N MET A 65 0.65 9.91 -18.60
CA MET A 65 2.02 10.21 -18.25
C MET A 65 2.94 10.06 -19.47
N ASP A 66 3.31 11.18 -20.09
CA ASP A 66 4.15 11.21 -21.29
C ASP A 66 5.64 10.94 -21.00
N ASP A 67 6.06 10.96 -19.73
CA ASP A 67 7.46 10.88 -19.29
C ASP A 67 7.83 9.53 -18.64
N LEU A 68 6.98 8.51 -18.78
CA LEU A 68 7.26 7.15 -18.36
C LEU A 68 8.21 6.45 -19.35
N GLU A 69 9.30 5.90 -18.84
CA GLU A 69 10.20 5.02 -19.62
C GLU A 69 9.61 3.62 -19.76
N ALA A 70 9.03 3.10 -18.67
CA ALA A 70 8.38 1.81 -18.58
C ALA A 70 7.55 1.71 -17.29
N ILE A 71 6.73 0.68 -17.19
CA ILE A 71 5.96 0.33 -15.99
C ILE A 71 6.37 -1.05 -15.52
N ILE A 72 6.83 -1.17 -14.27
CA ILE A 72 7.01 -2.47 -13.62
C ILE A 72 5.65 -2.94 -13.10
N ALA A 73 5.21 -4.06 -13.65
CA ALA A 73 3.89 -4.63 -13.40
C ALA A 73 4.04 -5.93 -12.62
N VAL A 74 3.43 -5.99 -11.43
CA VAL A 74 3.51 -7.18 -10.58
C VAL A 74 2.51 -8.24 -11.04
N THR A 75 3.03 -9.31 -11.64
CA THR A 75 2.25 -10.35 -12.32
C THR A 75 1.81 -11.49 -11.40
N GLN A 76 2.45 -11.64 -10.23
CA GLN A 76 2.12 -12.69 -9.26
C GLN A 76 2.11 -12.14 -7.83
N GLY A 77 1.15 -12.62 -7.03
CA GLY A 77 0.95 -12.28 -5.62
C GLY A 77 -0.02 -11.11 -5.40
N ASP A 78 0.11 -10.04 -6.19
CA ASP A 78 -0.59 -8.77 -5.93
C ASP A 78 -2.03 -8.73 -6.49
N CYS A 79 -2.19 -8.63 -7.81
CA CYS A 79 -3.48 -8.54 -8.49
C CYS A 79 -3.58 -9.55 -9.64
N SER A 80 -4.69 -10.29 -9.73
CA SER A 80 -4.94 -11.25 -10.82
C SER A 80 -5.15 -10.58 -12.19
N ASN A 81 -5.46 -9.28 -12.21
CA ASN A 81 -5.78 -8.54 -13.43
C ASN A 81 -4.57 -7.84 -14.04
N THR A 82 -3.38 -7.91 -13.42
CA THR A 82 -2.20 -7.17 -13.89
C THR A 82 -1.76 -7.62 -15.29
N HIS A 83 -1.86 -8.90 -15.62
CA HIS A 83 -1.53 -9.40 -16.97
C HIS A 83 -2.38 -8.72 -18.06
N ALA A 84 -3.70 -8.66 -17.84
CA ALA A 84 -4.60 -7.98 -18.78
C ALA A 84 -4.33 -6.47 -18.86
N LEU A 85 -3.95 -5.83 -17.74
CA LEU A 85 -3.52 -4.43 -17.74
C LEU A 85 -2.23 -4.24 -18.57
N MET A 86 -1.27 -5.16 -18.50
CA MET A 86 -0.05 -5.06 -19.30
C MET A 86 -0.35 -5.15 -20.80
N GLU A 87 -1.17 -6.11 -21.22
CA GLU A 87 -1.53 -6.33 -22.62
C GLU A 87 -2.20 -5.09 -23.24
N THR A 88 -3.07 -4.41 -22.50
CA THR A 88 -3.72 -3.19 -23.00
C THR A 88 -2.80 -1.98 -23.01
N LEU A 89 -1.85 -1.88 -22.07
CA LEU A 89 -0.82 -0.84 -22.08
C LEU A 89 0.15 -1.02 -23.25
N GLU A 90 0.48 -2.25 -23.61
CA GLU A 90 1.31 -2.55 -24.79
C GLU A 90 0.66 -2.09 -26.10
N ILE A 91 -0.67 -2.24 -26.24
CA ILE A 91 -1.42 -1.70 -27.38
C ILE A 91 -1.29 -0.17 -27.48
N GLU A 92 -1.21 0.50 -26.34
CA GLU A 92 -1.01 1.95 -26.24
C GLU A 92 0.47 2.36 -26.42
N GLY A 93 1.37 1.41 -26.72
CA GLY A 93 2.80 1.66 -26.89
C GLY A 93 3.55 1.91 -25.58
N ILE A 94 2.91 1.64 -24.43
CA ILE A 94 3.51 1.80 -23.10
C ILE A 94 4.27 0.52 -22.76
N ARG A 95 5.58 0.65 -22.56
CA ARG A 95 6.44 -0.49 -22.22
C ARG A 95 6.15 -0.99 -20.81
N THR A 96 5.99 -2.30 -20.67
CA THR A 96 5.85 -2.95 -19.36
C THR A 96 7.02 -3.89 -19.06
N ILE A 97 7.29 -4.11 -17.78
CA ILE A 97 8.34 -4.99 -17.26
C ILE A 97 7.69 -5.87 -16.18
N PRO A 98 7.58 -7.19 -16.39
CA PRO A 98 6.98 -8.06 -15.38
C PRO A 98 7.91 -8.23 -14.18
N PHE A 99 7.32 -8.24 -12.98
CA PHE A 99 7.98 -8.68 -11.75
C PHE A 99 7.05 -9.66 -11.02
N ALA A 100 7.57 -10.79 -10.55
CA ALA A 100 6.74 -11.80 -9.87
C ALA A 100 7.23 -12.03 -8.44
N PHE A 101 6.34 -11.90 -7.46
CA PHE A 101 6.59 -12.44 -6.13
C PHE A 101 6.22 -13.94 -6.12
N PRO A 102 7.15 -14.85 -5.75
CA PRO A 102 6.84 -16.28 -5.68
C PRO A 102 5.78 -16.54 -4.61
N TYR A 103 4.79 -17.39 -4.90
CA TYR A 103 3.62 -17.58 -4.02
C TYR A 103 3.97 -17.97 -2.57
N ASP A 104 4.97 -18.82 -2.39
CA ASP A 104 5.47 -19.35 -1.12
C ASP A 104 6.65 -18.55 -0.54
N ALA A 105 6.99 -17.42 -1.15
CA ALA A 105 8.18 -16.62 -0.82
C ALA A 105 9.50 -17.39 -0.96
N ASP A 106 9.59 -18.31 -1.93
CA ASP A 106 10.84 -19.01 -2.25
C ASP A 106 11.99 -18.02 -2.55
N LEU A 107 13.09 -18.16 -1.79
CA LEU A 107 14.20 -17.21 -1.81
C LEU A 107 14.97 -17.24 -3.13
N ASP A 108 15.13 -18.41 -3.74
CA ASP A 108 15.86 -18.56 -5.00
C ASP A 108 15.07 -17.94 -6.16
N MET A 109 13.77 -18.15 -6.19
CA MET A 109 12.86 -17.54 -7.17
C MET A 109 12.78 -16.02 -6.99
N LEU A 110 12.70 -15.53 -5.74
CA LEU A 110 12.71 -14.09 -5.46
C LEU A 110 14.03 -13.45 -5.91
N LYS A 111 15.17 -14.08 -5.58
CA LYS A 111 16.50 -13.65 -6.01
C LYS A 111 16.57 -13.55 -7.53
N LEU A 112 16.09 -14.56 -8.26
CA LEU A 112 16.08 -14.55 -9.71
C LEU A 112 15.28 -13.37 -10.29
N GLN A 113 14.14 -13.03 -9.69
CA GLN A 113 13.32 -11.89 -10.13
C GLN A 113 14.02 -10.55 -9.86
N ILE A 114 14.66 -10.43 -8.70
CA ILE A 114 15.52 -9.28 -8.35
C ILE A 114 16.67 -9.15 -9.35
N GLU A 115 17.42 -10.21 -9.63
CA GLU A 115 18.56 -10.17 -10.55
C GLU A 115 18.15 -9.85 -12.00
N LYS A 116 16.98 -10.31 -12.46
CA LYS A 116 16.41 -9.90 -13.75
C LYS A 116 16.10 -8.41 -13.79
N MET A 117 15.51 -7.86 -12.72
CA MET A 117 15.24 -6.43 -12.59
C MET A 117 16.55 -5.63 -12.56
N MET A 118 17.57 -6.10 -11.83
CA MET A 118 18.91 -5.49 -11.83
C MET A 118 19.54 -5.49 -13.22
N GLY A 119 19.42 -6.59 -13.98
CA GLY A 119 19.90 -6.68 -15.35
C GLY A 119 19.23 -5.67 -16.30
N TYR A 120 17.95 -5.38 -16.10
CA TYR A 120 17.24 -4.33 -16.84
C TYR A 120 17.82 -2.93 -16.56
N PHE A 121 18.04 -2.62 -15.28
CA PHE A 121 18.56 -1.32 -14.84
C PHE A 121 20.08 -1.19 -14.95
N GLN A 122 20.78 -2.28 -15.28
CA GLN A 122 22.23 -2.37 -15.41
C GLN A 122 22.97 -1.99 -14.13
N VAL A 123 22.48 -2.48 -12.99
CA VAL A 123 23.06 -2.22 -11.66
C VAL A 123 23.61 -3.47 -11.00
N GLY A 124 24.65 -3.32 -10.19
CA GLY A 124 25.25 -4.37 -9.38
C GLY A 124 24.67 -4.44 -7.96
N TRP A 125 24.93 -5.55 -7.27
CA TRP A 125 24.48 -5.77 -5.89
C TRP A 125 25.00 -4.70 -4.91
N GLU A 126 26.23 -4.21 -5.11
CA GLU A 126 26.82 -3.18 -4.24
C GLU A 126 26.02 -1.86 -4.27
N GLU A 127 25.66 -1.39 -5.46
CA GLU A 127 24.86 -0.16 -5.66
C GLU A 127 23.46 -0.30 -5.06
N VAL A 128 22.86 -1.49 -5.25
CA VAL A 128 21.53 -1.81 -4.73
C VAL A 128 21.53 -1.87 -3.20
N GLU A 129 22.52 -2.52 -2.58
CA GLU A 129 22.65 -2.61 -1.12
C GLU A 129 23.02 -1.25 -0.50
N GLU A 130 23.79 -0.40 -1.18
CA GLU A 130 23.99 0.98 -0.75
C GLU A 130 22.68 1.77 -0.75
N THR A 131 21.88 1.60 -1.80
CA THR A 131 20.58 2.25 -1.92
C THR A 131 19.61 1.74 -0.86
N LYS A 132 19.58 0.42 -0.60
CA LYS A 132 18.83 -0.19 0.52
C LYS A 132 19.14 0.50 1.83
N ARG A 133 20.43 0.69 2.18
CA ARG A 133 20.83 1.37 3.43
C ARG A 133 20.29 2.79 3.52
N LYS A 134 20.32 3.55 2.42
CA LYS A 134 19.77 4.92 2.36
C LYS A 134 18.25 4.92 2.57
N LEU A 135 17.53 4.05 1.88
CA LEU A 135 16.06 3.95 2.01
C LEU A 135 15.63 3.40 3.37
N ALA A 136 16.42 2.51 3.98
CA ALA A 136 16.17 1.99 5.33
C ALA A 136 16.20 3.11 6.38
N ALA A 137 17.13 4.07 6.27
CA ALA A 137 17.17 5.23 7.15
C ALA A 137 15.89 6.09 7.06
N VAL A 138 15.33 6.21 5.85
CA VAL A 138 14.06 6.93 5.63
C VAL A 138 12.87 6.14 6.17
N ARG A 139 12.81 4.82 5.92
CA ARG A 139 11.76 3.94 6.46
C ARG A 139 11.75 3.92 7.99
N ALA A 140 12.92 3.99 8.64
CA ALA A 140 13.02 4.07 10.10
C ALA A 140 12.30 5.31 10.68
N LEU A 141 12.28 6.44 9.96
CA LEU A 141 11.48 7.60 10.35
C LEU A 141 9.98 7.27 10.29
N VAL A 142 9.53 6.56 9.26
CA VAL A 142 8.13 6.15 9.15
C VAL A 142 7.75 5.10 10.20
N TRP A 143 8.69 4.26 10.65
CA TRP A 143 8.47 3.35 11.79
C TRP A 143 8.28 4.14 13.10
N GLU A 144 9.04 5.21 13.31
CA GLU A 144 8.84 6.10 14.46
C GLU A 144 7.49 6.81 14.38
N LEU A 145 7.11 7.31 13.19
CA LEU A 145 5.77 7.88 12.96
C LEU A 145 4.66 6.86 13.28
N ASP A 146 4.87 5.59 12.90
CA ASP A 146 3.95 4.50 13.23
C ASP A 146 3.86 4.27 14.74
N ARG A 147 5.00 4.22 15.45
CA ARG A 147 5.02 4.16 16.92
C ARG A 147 4.24 5.30 17.57
N LEU A 148 4.47 6.54 17.13
CA LEU A 148 3.75 7.73 17.62
C LEU A 148 2.24 7.69 17.35
N THR A 149 1.79 6.92 16.35
CA THR A 149 0.37 6.73 16.03
C THR A 149 -0.34 5.93 17.13
N TRP A 150 0.27 4.82 17.57
CA TRP A 150 -0.42 3.87 18.44
C TRP A 150 0.01 3.95 19.91
N GLU A 151 1.25 4.34 20.21
CA GLU A 151 1.79 4.42 21.56
C GLU A 151 1.48 5.78 22.20
N GLU A 152 1.83 6.86 21.50
CA GLU A 152 1.68 8.23 22.01
C GLU A 152 0.38 8.89 21.55
N ASN A 153 -0.32 8.29 20.60
CA ASN A 153 -1.59 8.77 20.08
C ASN A 153 -1.51 10.21 19.56
N VAL A 154 -0.43 10.62 18.89
CA VAL A 154 -0.26 12.00 18.38
C VAL A 154 -0.30 12.10 16.86
N VAL A 155 -0.32 10.96 16.17
CA VAL A 155 -0.47 10.88 14.71
C VAL A 155 -1.83 10.28 14.39
N SER A 156 -2.54 10.87 13.42
CA SER A 156 -3.86 10.40 13.01
C SER A 156 -3.75 9.16 12.11
N GLY A 157 -4.82 8.35 12.03
CA GLY A 157 -4.80 7.13 11.23
C GLY A 157 -4.58 7.40 9.74
N PHE A 158 -5.10 8.54 9.26
CA PHE A 158 -4.89 9.01 7.89
C PHE A 158 -3.43 9.36 7.60
N HIS A 159 -2.76 10.10 8.50
CA HIS A 159 -1.35 10.45 8.30
C HIS A 159 -0.47 9.19 8.35
N ASN A 160 -0.72 8.30 9.31
CA ASN A 160 -0.04 7.00 9.37
C ASN A 160 -0.17 6.24 8.04
N HIS A 161 -1.40 6.10 7.54
CA HIS A 161 -1.68 5.50 6.24
C HIS A 161 -0.87 6.16 5.11
N LEU A 162 -0.95 7.49 5.00
CA LEU A 162 -0.34 8.25 3.91
C LEU A 162 1.19 8.09 3.87
N PHE A 163 1.86 8.25 5.02
CA PHE A 163 3.33 8.13 5.08
C PHE A 163 3.78 6.69 4.80
N GLN A 164 3.03 5.70 5.27
CA GLN A 164 3.34 4.30 5.01
C GLN A 164 3.21 3.93 3.53
N VAL A 165 2.09 4.28 2.87
CA VAL A 165 1.95 3.99 1.43
C VAL A 165 2.92 4.78 0.57
N SER A 166 3.34 5.97 1.01
CA SER A 166 4.36 6.75 0.31
C SER A 166 5.73 6.07 0.31
N CYS A 167 5.99 5.05 1.15
CA CYS A 167 7.24 4.28 1.07
C CYS A 167 7.33 3.35 -0.16
N SER A 168 6.27 3.21 -0.95
CA SER A 168 6.33 2.46 -2.21
C SER A 168 7.25 3.11 -3.23
N ASP A 169 7.30 4.45 -3.26
CA ASP A 169 8.11 5.24 -4.20
C ASP A 169 8.78 6.47 -3.59
N PHE A 170 8.66 6.67 -2.27
CA PHE A 170 9.15 7.83 -1.52
C PHE A 170 8.77 9.18 -2.15
N ASN A 171 7.59 9.25 -2.79
CA ASN A 171 7.14 10.40 -3.58
C ASN A 171 8.16 10.86 -4.64
N GLY A 172 8.96 9.91 -5.16
CA GLY A 172 10.00 10.14 -6.15
C GLY A 172 11.30 10.78 -5.62
N ASN A 173 11.36 11.18 -4.35
CA ASN A 173 12.55 11.80 -3.75
C ASN A 173 12.73 11.36 -2.28
N PRO A 174 13.55 10.33 -2.00
CA PRO A 174 13.75 9.80 -0.65
C PRO A 174 14.34 10.80 0.35
N GLU A 175 15.22 11.69 -0.10
CA GLU A 175 15.87 12.68 0.77
C GLU A 175 14.84 13.71 1.26
N GLU A 176 14.08 14.28 0.32
CA GLU A 176 13.03 15.25 0.66
C GLU A 176 11.90 14.60 1.46
N PHE A 177 11.47 13.38 1.08
CA PHE A 177 10.48 12.63 1.85
C PHE A 177 10.95 12.37 3.28
N GLY A 178 12.21 11.98 3.48
CA GLY A 178 12.81 11.81 4.80
C GLY A 178 12.81 13.11 5.61
N ARG A 179 13.20 14.24 4.99
CA ARG A 179 13.19 15.56 5.65
C ARG A 179 11.78 15.98 6.09
N GLN A 180 10.78 15.78 5.23
CA GLN A 180 9.38 16.10 5.54
C GLN A 180 8.82 15.18 6.62
N THR A 181 9.16 13.89 6.59
CA THR A 181 8.77 12.93 7.63
C THR A 181 9.36 13.33 8.99
N ALA A 182 10.64 13.71 9.03
CA ALA A 182 11.29 14.17 10.26
C ALA A 182 10.63 15.46 10.81
N LEU A 183 10.33 16.43 9.94
CA LEU A 183 9.62 17.65 10.34
C LEU A 183 8.25 17.33 10.94
N PHE A 184 7.47 16.47 10.27
CA PHE A 184 6.15 16.06 10.73
C PHE A 184 6.20 15.35 12.08
N ILE A 185 7.21 14.51 12.32
CA ILE A 185 7.42 13.83 13.61
C ILE A 185 7.60 14.84 14.74
N GLU A 186 8.44 15.86 14.54
CA GLU A 186 8.66 16.90 15.55
C GLU A 186 7.38 17.72 15.79
N GLU A 187 6.64 18.05 14.74
CA GLU A 187 5.32 18.70 14.88
C GLU A 187 4.30 17.81 15.60
N ALA A 188 4.31 16.50 15.36
CA ALA A 188 3.38 15.55 15.95
C ALA A 188 3.60 15.42 17.46
N LYS A 189 4.86 15.37 17.93
CA LYS A 189 5.20 15.27 19.36
C LYS A 189 4.67 16.42 20.21
N GLU A 190 4.47 17.60 19.62
CA GLU A 190 3.91 18.77 20.31
C GLU A 190 2.37 18.79 20.33
N ARG A 191 1.71 17.83 19.65
CA ARG A 191 0.24 17.77 19.62
C ARG A 191 -0.31 17.20 20.93
N THR A 192 -1.54 17.60 21.24
CA THR A 192 -2.29 16.91 22.30
C THR A 192 -2.65 15.51 21.81
N PRO A 193 -2.34 14.45 22.59
CA PRO A 193 -2.73 13.09 22.26
C PRO A 193 -4.24 12.98 22.04
N PHE A 194 -4.61 12.27 20.98
CA PHE A 194 -6.01 11.97 20.73
C PHE A 194 -6.59 11.11 21.85
N GLN A 195 -7.89 11.27 22.10
CA GLN A 195 -8.61 10.66 23.23
C GLN A 195 -9.74 9.72 22.78
N GLU A 196 -9.80 9.34 21.50
CA GLU A 196 -10.85 8.42 21.03
C GLU A 196 -10.74 7.07 21.74
N GLU A 197 -11.90 6.49 22.07
CA GLU A 197 -12.00 5.31 22.93
C GLU A 197 -11.76 4.02 22.14
N VAL A 198 -12.18 3.96 20.86
CA VAL A 198 -12.13 2.72 20.06
C VAL A 198 -10.91 2.72 19.14
N ARG A 199 -10.03 1.73 19.33
CA ARG A 199 -8.82 1.50 18.55
C ARG A 199 -9.08 0.42 17.50
N LEU A 200 -8.91 0.80 16.24
CA LEU A 200 -9.18 -0.06 15.10
C LEU A 200 -7.88 -0.46 14.39
N GLY A 201 -7.86 -1.68 13.87
CA GLY A 201 -6.92 -2.10 12.84
C GLY A 201 -7.58 -2.09 11.48
N TYR A 202 -6.86 -1.64 10.47
CA TYR A 202 -7.26 -1.68 9.07
C TYR A 202 -6.46 -2.76 8.36
N ILE A 203 -7.15 -3.75 7.80
CA ILE A 203 -6.53 -4.83 7.03
C ILE A 203 -7.09 -4.88 5.61
N GLY A 204 -6.27 -5.34 4.66
CA GLY A 204 -6.64 -5.40 3.25
C GLY A 204 -6.06 -4.25 2.41
N VAL A 205 -6.56 -4.11 1.18
CA VAL A 205 -5.98 -3.16 0.20
C VAL A 205 -6.14 -1.71 0.67
N PRO A 206 -5.23 -0.79 0.34
CA PRO A 206 -5.42 0.64 0.62
C PRO A 206 -6.78 1.16 0.12
N PRO A 207 -7.42 2.10 0.85
CA PRO A 207 -8.79 2.49 0.54
C PRO A 207 -8.86 3.33 -0.73
N ILE A 208 -9.80 3.00 -1.63
CA ILE A 208 -10.19 3.90 -2.73
C ILE A 208 -11.13 5.01 -2.23
N LEU A 209 -11.66 4.86 -1.01
CA LEU A 209 -12.53 5.83 -0.36
C LEU A 209 -11.72 6.94 0.29
N THR A 210 -12.08 8.20 0.03
CA THR A 210 -11.25 9.36 0.34
C THR A 210 -11.42 9.89 1.76
N ASN A 211 -12.52 9.57 2.44
CA ASN A 211 -12.84 10.11 3.77
C ASN A 211 -13.04 9.05 4.86
N LEU A 212 -12.57 7.81 4.64
CA LEU A 212 -12.77 6.72 5.59
C LEU A 212 -12.16 7.02 6.97
N TYR A 213 -10.89 7.43 7.01
CA TYR A 213 -10.19 7.72 8.27
C TYR A 213 -10.83 8.90 9.01
N GLN A 214 -11.13 9.98 8.29
CA GLN A 214 -11.75 11.19 8.85
C GLN A 214 -13.13 10.87 9.43
N TYR A 215 -13.92 10.02 8.77
CA TYR A 215 -15.22 9.60 9.27
C TYR A 215 -15.11 8.78 10.55
N LEU A 216 -14.16 7.84 10.62
CA LEU A 216 -13.91 7.05 11.83
C LEU A 216 -13.54 7.95 13.03
N GLU A 217 -12.60 8.88 12.81
CA GLU A 217 -12.15 9.83 13.83
C GLU A 217 -13.31 10.73 14.30
N GLN A 218 -14.17 11.19 13.38
CA GLN A 218 -15.34 12.00 13.70
C GLN A 218 -16.33 11.29 14.66
N ILE A 219 -16.45 9.97 14.58
CA ILE A 219 -17.39 9.20 15.41
C ILE A 219 -16.71 8.59 16.65
N GLY A 220 -15.48 8.99 16.98
CA GLY A 220 -14.78 8.56 18.19
C GLY A 220 -14.12 7.18 18.08
N ALA A 221 -13.70 6.78 16.89
CA ALA A 221 -12.85 5.62 16.66
C ALA A 221 -11.61 6.02 15.86
N ARG A 222 -10.52 5.25 15.93
CA ARG A 222 -9.31 5.59 15.19
C ARG A 222 -8.54 4.37 14.73
N VAL A 223 -8.02 4.44 13.50
CA VAL A 223 -7.12 3.41 12.98
C VAL A 223 -5.71 3.63 13.52
N VAL A 224 -5.21 2.67 14.30
CA VAL A 224 -3.86 2.69 14.89
C VAL A 224 -2.93 1.64 14.29
N PHE A 225 -3.43 0.88 13.32
CA PHE A 225 -2.69 -0.14 12.60
C PHE A 225 -3.22 -0.25 11.18
N ASN A 226 -2.35 -0.10 10.18
CA ASN A 226 -2.67 -0.29 8.76
C ASN A 226 -1.81 -1.45 8.21
N GLU A 227 -2.40 -2.63 7.99
CA GLU A 227 -1.64 -3.86 7.72
C GLU A 227 -0.83 -3.78 6.43
N VAL A 228 -1.49 -3.72 5.25
CA VAL A 228 -0.78 -3.71 3.96
C VAL A 228 0.13 -2.49 3.84
N GLN A 229 -0.34 -1.33 4.28
CA GLN A 229 0.39 -0.08 4.15
C GLN A 229 1.67 -0.10 4.99
N ARG A 230 1.62 -0.59 6.23
CA ARG A 230 2.80 -0.78 7.08
C ARG A 230 3.87 -1.62 6.38
N GLN A 231 3.47 -2.64 5.62
CA GLN A 231 4.42 -3.49 4.91
C GLN A 231 5.29 -2.69 3.92
N PHE A 232 4.81 -1.58 3.34
CA PHE A 232 5.58 -0.78 2.37
C PHE A 232 6.80 -0.11 3.01
N THR A 233 6.79 0.00 4.34
CA THR A 233 7.92 0.46 5.15
C THR A 233 8.95 -0.64 5.43
N MET A 234 8.72 -1.88 4.97
CA MET A 234 9.55 -3.06 5.22
C MET A 234 9.87 -3.23 6.71
N PRO A 235 8.86 -3.41 7.58
CA PRO A 235 8.93 -3.15 9.03
C PRO A 235 9.73 -4.20 9.84
N PHE A 236 10.70 -4.85 9.20
CA PHE A 236 11.52 -5.91 9.75
C PHE A 236 13.01 -5.57 9.56
N PRO A 237 13.87 -5.76 10.57
CA PRO A 237 15.28 -5.43 10.50
C PRO A 237 16.08 -6.50 9.73
N GLU A 238 15.87 -6.58 8.42
CA GLU A 238 16.50 -7.59 7.55
C GLU A 238 17.86 -7.14 6.99
N THR A 239 18.78 -8.10 6.84
CA THR A 239 20.18 -7.78 6.47
C THR A 239 20.35 -7.59 4.96
N SER A 240 19.76 -8.46 4.14
CA SER A 240 19.84 -8.39 2.68
C SER A 240 18.54 -7.89 2.04
N LEU A 241 18.61 -7.44 0.78
CA LEU A 241 17.41 -7.09 0.01
C LEU A 241 16.45 -8.29 -0.17
N ILE A 242 16.99 -9.49 -0.37
CA ILE A 242 16.19 -10.70 -0.60
C ILE A 242 15.38 -11.03 0.66
N GLU A 243 16.04 -11.05 1.82
CA GLU A 243 15.37 -11.28 3.12
C GLU A 243 14.30 -10.22 3.39
N GLN A 244 14.60 -8.94 3.12
CA GLN A 244 13.64 -7.84 3.27
C GLN A 244 12.34 -8.12 2.50
N TYR A 245 12.44 -8.48 1.22
CA TYR A 245 11.27 -8.76 0.38
C TYR A 245 10.67 -10.16 0.60
N ALA A 246 11.33 -11.07 1.31
CA ALA A 246 10.79 -12.36 1.72
C ALA A 246 10.04 -12.30 3.07
N ALA A 247 10.48 -11.41 3.96
CA ALA A 247 9.86 -11.11 5.25
C ALA A 247 8.60 -10.24 5.10
N TYR A 248 8.59 -9.36 4.10
CA TYR A 248 7.41 -8.64 3.60
C TYR A 248 6.18 -9.58 3.57
N THR A 249 5.08 -9.26 4.27
CA THR A 249 3.92 -10.19 4.37
C THR A 249 2.96 -10.07 3.20
N TYR A 250 2.90 -8.89 2.59
CA TYR A 250 2.30 -8.64 1.28
C TYR A 250 3.33 -8.98 0.20
N PRO A 251 2.98 -9.45 -1.02
CA PRO A 251 1.68 -9.93 -1.45
C PRO A 251 1.56 -11.47 -1.34
N TYR A 252 2.28 -12.10 -0.40
CA TYR A 252 2.29 -13.57 -0.23
C TYR A 252 1.00 -14.11 0.40
N ASN A 253 1.02 -15.41 0.72
CA ASN A 253 -0.14 -16.09 1.30
C ASN A 253 -0.67 -15.39 2.59
N VAL A 254 -1.98 -15.49 2.77
CA VAL A 254 -2.70 -14.85 3.88
C VAL A 254 -2.23 -15.32 5.27
N PHE A 255 -1.67 -16.53 5.38
CA PHE A 255 -1.27 -17.09 6.68
C PHE A 255 -0.07 -16.36 7.27
N LYS A 256 0.86 -15.87 6.45
CA LYS A 256 1.93 -14.96 6.91
C LYS A 256 1.36 -13.69 7.51
N LYS A 257 0.36 -13.08 6.84
CA LYS A 257 -0.32 -11.87 7.33
C LYS A 257 -1.03 -12.10 8.65
N ILE A 258 -1.72 -13.24 8.80
CA ILE A 258 -2.45 -13.56 10.04
C ILE A 258 -1.52 -13.60 11.26
N VAL A 259 -0.28 -14.07 11.10
CA VAL A 259 0.70 -14.06 12.20
C VAL A 259 1.02 -12.62 12.61
N ASP A 260 1.41 -11.76 11.66
CA ASP A 260 1.70 -10.34 11.93
C ASP A 260 0.47 -9.59 12.48
N ILE A 261 -0.72 -9.82 11.92
CA ILE A 261 -1.96 -9.19 12.40
C ILE A 261 -2.23 -9.54 13.86
N LYS A 262 -2.06 -10.80 14.27
CA LYS A 262 -2.28 -11.21 15.67
C LYS A 262 -1.32 -10.49 16.61
N GLU A 263 -0.04 -10.47 16.28
CA GLU A 263 0.97 -9.78 17.08
C GLU A 263 0.68 -8.28 17.17
N GLN A 264 0.26 -7.64 16.08
CA GLN A 264 -0.04 -6.21 16.05
C GLN A 264 -1.36 -5.87 16.75
N VAL A 265 -2.36 -6.76 16.74
CA VAL A 265 -3.60 -6.61 17.52
C VAL A 265 -3.29 -6.55 19.01
N ASP A 266 -2.49 -7.50 19.51
CA ASP A 266 -2.12 -7.57 20.92
C ASP A 266 -1.22 -6.38 21.31
N LEU A 267 -0.18 -6.11 20.52
CA LEU A 267 0.78 -5.04 20.80
C LEU A 267 0.12 -3.66 20.89
N ARG A 268 -0.86 -3.39 20.03
CA ARG A 268 -1.46 -2.07 19.88
C ARG A 268 -2.79 -1.92 20.63
N ASN A 269 -3.22 -2.95 21.36
CA ASN A 269 -4.53 -3.01 22.02
C ASN A 269 -5.66 -2.62 21.05
N ILE A 270 -5.83 -3.40 19.98
CA ILE A 270 -6.87 -3.18 18.97
C ILE A 270 -8.18 -3.79 19.45
N ASP A 271 -9.28 -3.03 19.40
CA ASP A 271 -10.62 -3.46 19.82
C ASP A 271 -11.38 -4.18 18.68
N GLY A 272 -11.14 -3.75 17.44
CA GLY A 272 -11.79 -4.33 16.27
C GLY A 272 -11.00 -4.12 14.97
N LEU A 273 -11.27 -4.96 13.98
CA LEU A 273 -10.67 -4.86 12.66
C LEU A 273 -11.69 -4.41 11.61
N ILE A 274 -11.28 -3.49 10.76
CA ILE A 274 -11.91 -3.22 9.48
C ILE A 274 -11.15 -4.04 8.43
N HIS A 275 -11.82 -5.03 7.85
CA HIS A 275 -11.32 -5.69 6.65
C HIS A 275 -11.87 -4.95 5.42
N TYR A 276 -11.01 -4.15 4.79
CA TYR A 276 -11.36 -3.41 3.60
C TYR A 276 -10.97 -4.16 2.33
N THR A 277 -11.90 -4.23 1.39
CA THR A 277 -11.68 -4.82 0.08
C THR A 277 -12.12 -3.87 -1.02
N GLN A 278 -11.50 -4.01 -2.18
CA GLN A 278 -11.97 -3.38 -3.40
C GLN A 278 -12.98 -4.30 -4.09
N SER A 279 -14.05 -3.75 -4.68
CA SER A 279 -14.97 -4.51 -5.55
C SER A 279 -14.18 -5.22 -6.66
N PHE A 280 -14.50 -6.50 -6.86
CA PHE A 280 -13.83 -7.39 -7.83
C PHE A 280 -12.36 -7.72 -7.48
N CYS A 281 -12.00 -7.64 -6.20
CA CYS A 281 -10.72 -8.13 -5.69
C CYS A 281 -10.86 -9.57 -5.17
N PHE A 282 -9.95 -10.46 -5.56
CA PHE A 282 -9.95 -11.85 -5.05
C PHE A 282 -9.77 -11.93 -3.52
N ARG A 283 -9.18 -10.88 -2.89
CA ARG A 283 -8.98 -10.82 -1.44
C ARG A 283 -10.28 -10.78 -0.64
N GLN A 284 -11.42 -10.55 -1.29
CA GLN A 284 -12.74 -10.77 -0.68
C GLN A 284 -12.92 -12.20 -0.17
N ILE A 285 -12.30 -13.18 -0.83
CA ILE A 285 -12.33 -14.58 -0.40
C ILE A 285 -11.54 -14.78 0.91
N GLU A 286 -10.50 -13.97 1.14
CA GLU A 286 -9.67 -14.04 2.36
C GLU A 286 -10.47 -13.65 3.63
N ASP A 287 -11.61 -12.94 3.50
CA ASP A 287 -12.50 -12.61 4.63
C ASP A 287 -12.94 -13.85 5.41
N LEU A 288 -13.21 -14.96 4.71
CA LEU A 288 -13.57 -16.24 5.32
C LEU A 288 -12.45 -16.77 6.22
N ILE A 289 -11.21 -16.58 5.81
CA ILE A 289 -10.03 -17.06 6.54
C ILE A 289 -9.80 -16.16 7.76
N TYR A 290 -9.88 -14.84 7.59
CA TYR A 290 -9.74 -13.90 8.71
C TYR A 290 -10.77 -14.17 9.81
N ARG A 291 -12.05 -14.33 9.45
CA ARG A 291 -13.13 -14.65 10.41
C ARG A 291 -12.95 -15.97 11.16
N GLN A 292 -12.24 -16.93 10.57
CA GLN A 292 -11.95 -18.21 11.21
C GLN A 292 -10.68 -18.19 12.07
N LYS A 293 -9.76 -17.26 11.82
CA LYS A 293 -8.40 -17.30 12.37
C LYS A 293 -8.10 -16.17 13.35
N LEU A 294 -8.83 -15.07 13.28
CA LEU A 294 -8.65 -13.91 14.15
C LEU A 294 -9.79 -13.86 15.17
N ASP A 295 -9.42 -13.88 16.45
CA ASP A 295 -10.35 -13.92 17.58
C ASP A 295 -10.69 -12.48 18.05
N ILE A 296 -11.10 -11.63 17.10
CA ILE A 296 -11.43 -10.21 17.31
C ILE A 296 -12.59 -9.80 16.39
N PRO A 297 -13.49 -8.87 16.77
CA PRO A 297 -14.57 -8.43 15.90
C PRO A 297 -14.07 -7.86 14.56
N ILE A 298 -14.71 -8.26 13.45
CA ILE A 298 -14.33 -7.82 12.09
C ILE A 298 -15.53 -7.24 11.33
N LEU A 299 -15.39 -5.97 10.92
CA LEU A 299 -16.26 -5.31 9.96
C LEU A 299 -15.68 -5.40 8.55
N SER A 300 -16.37 -6.09 7.63
CA SER A 300 -15.97 -6.12 6.22
C SER A 300 -16.55 -4.92 5.47
N LEU A 301 -15.70 -4.09 4.88
CA LEU A 301 -16.09 -2.96 4.03
C LEU A 301 -15.61 -3.19 2.59
N GLU A 302 -16.40 -2.70 1.64
CA GLU A 302 -16.09 -2.78 0.22
C GLU A 302 -16.21 -1.39 -0.41
N GLY A 303 -15.21 -0.99 -1.20
CA GLY A 303 -15.27 0.21 -2.05
C GLY A 303 -15.16 -0.14 -3.53
N ASP A 304 -15.80 0.67 -4.39
CA ASP A 304 -15.80 0.46 -5.85
C ASP A 304 -15.03 1.55 -6.60
N LYS A 305 -15.44 2.82 -6.44
CA LYS A 305 -14.85 3.95 -7.16
C LYS A 305 -14.31 5.01 -6.20
N PRO A 306 -13.35 5.85 -6.63
CA PRO A 306 -12.89 6.98 -5.85
C PRO A 306 -14.07 7.85 -5.40
N GLY A 307 -14.14 8.13 -4.10
CA GLY A 307 -15.22 8.94 -3.55
C GLY A 307 -15.37 8.79 -2.05
N GLU A 308 -16.37 9.47 -1.51
CA GLU A 308 -16.70 9.38 -0.10
C GLU A 308 -17.42 8.06 0.24
N LEU A 309 -17.36 7.69 1.52
CA LEU A 309 -18.19 6.65 2.10
C LEU A 309 -19.67 6.88 1.78
N ASP A 310 -20.32 5.85 1.24
CA ASP A 310 -21.76 5.81 1.03
C ASP A 310 -22.53 5.69 2.37
N ALA A 311 -23.82 6.02 2.35
CA ALA A 311 -24.66 6.02 3.55
C ALA A 311 -24.79 4.63 4.21
N ARG A 312 -24.78 3.54 3.43
CA ARG A 312 -24.87 2.17 3.95
C ARG A 312 -23.58 1.80 4.68
N SER A 313 -22.42 2.16 4.12
CA SER A 313 -21.11 1.94 4.73
C SER A 313 -20.99 2.74 6.03
N LYS A 314 -21.43 4.00 6.05
CA LYS A 314 -21.50 4.84 7.27
C LYS A 314 -22.31 4.18 8.39
N MET A 315 -23.55 3.76 8.11
CA MET A 315 -24.41 3.10 9.11
C MET A 315 -23.80 1.82 9.70
N ARG A 316 -23.09 1.03 8.89
CA ARG A 316 -22.40 -0.19 9.34
C ARG A 316 -21.20 0.11 10.21
N ILE A 317 -20.45 1.16 9.87
CA ILE A 317 -19.34 1.66 10.68
C ILE A 317 -19.87 2.16 12.03
N ASP A 318 -20.92 2.98 12.05
CA ASP A 318 -21.51 3.51 13.29
C ASP A 318 -21.94 2.38 14.23
N SER A 319 -22.65 1.39 13.69
CA SER A 319 -23.12 0.23 14.45
C SER A 319 -21.97 -0.62 15.00
N PHE A 320 -20.87 -0.74 14.23
CA PHE A 320 -19.70 -1.51 14.64
C PHE A 320 -18.90 -0.79 15.72
N VAL A 321 -18.69 0.52 15.59
CA VAL A 321 -18.00 1.32 16.60
C VAL A 321 -18.79 1.36 17.91
N GLU A 322 -20.11 1.50 17.85
CA GLU A 322 -20.95 1.48 19.05
C GLU A 322 -20.94 0.11 19.75
N MET A 323 -20.81 -0.98 19.02
CA MET A 323 -20.68 -2.34 19.59
C MET A 323 -19.34 -2.55 20.32
N LEU A 324 -18.29 -1.80 19.94
CA LEU A 324 -16.95 -1.92 20.52
C LEU A 324 -16.73 -1.05 21.77
N ARG A 325 -17.62 -0.08 22.01
CA ARG A 325 -17.62 0.75 23.23
C ARG A 325 -18.13 -0.02 24.45
#